data_AF-A0A7N0U223-F1
#
_entry.id   AF-A0A7N0U223-F1
#
_cell.length_a   1.000
_cell.length_b   1.000
_cell.length_c   1.000
_cell.angle_alpha   90.00
_cell.angle_beta   90.00
_cell.angle_gamma   90.00
#
_symmetry.space_group_name_H-M   'P 1'
#
loop_
_entity.id
_entity.type
_entity.pdbx_description
1 polymer ?
#
loop_
_entity_poly.entity_id
_entity_poly.type
_entity_poly.pdbx_seq_one_letter_code
_entity_poly.pdbx_strand_id
1 'polypeptide(L)'
;MVNLVDWVWGLYSEGNIIKAADRRLNGEFKDEDMKKLLLVGLSCANPDANERPNMRRVLQILNGEADPVLVPKSKPTLTFSNSLPVSLDEIVSDGEDGKLSAPSSPFEIRIN
;
A
#
# COMPACT_ATOMS: atom_id res chain seq x y z
N MET A 1 11.53 3.88 14.34
CA MET A 1 12.44 4.18 13.22
C MET A 1 11.59 4.75 12.10
N VAL A 2 11.82 5.99 11.68
CA VAL A 2 11.04 6.63 10.59
C VAL A 2 11.67 6.25 9.25
N ASN A 3 10.87 5.73 8.31
CA ASN A 3 11.34 5.51 6.94
C ASN A 3 11.08 6.75 6.07
N LEU A 4 11.60 6.74 4.84
CA LEU A 4 11.43 7.86 3.90
C LEU A 4 9.95 8.21 3.66
N VAL A 5 9.09 7.20 3.46
CA VAL A 5 7.67 7.40 3.18
C VAL A 5 6.97 8.08 4.36
N ASP A 6 7.25 7.64 5.59
CA ASP A 6 6.70 8.25 6.81
C ASP A 6 7.13 9.71 6.95
N TRP A 7 8.41 10.02 6.66
CA TRP A 7 8.92 11.37 6.71
C TRP A 7 8.27 12.30 5.66
N VAL A 8 8.13 11.84 4.41
CA VAL A 8 7.46 12.62 3.36
C VAL A 8 5.98 12.83 3.68
N TRP A 9 5.30 11.82 4.27
CA TRP A 9 3.92 11.97 4.71
C TRP A 9 3.79 13.01 5.84
N GLY A 10 4.73 13.03 6.78
CA GLY A 10 4.82 14.07 7.81
C GLY A 10 4.87 15.47 7.21
N LEU A 11 5.79 15.71 6.28
CA LEU A 11 5.87 16.98 5.55
C LEU A 11 4.59 17.32 4.78
N TYR A 12 3.95 16.32 4.16
CA TYR A 12 2.70 16.53 3.45
C TYR A 12 1.53 16.92 4.37
N SER A 13 1.47 16.31 5.56
CA SER A 13 0.48 16.62 6.60
C SER A 13 0.61 18.06 7.11
N GLU A 14 1.85 18.57 7.20
CA GLU A 14 2.17 19.95 7.57
C GLU A 14 2.01 20.97 6.42
N GLY A 15 1.69 20.51 5.21
CA GLY A 15 1.62 21.37 4.02
C GLY A 15 2.98 21.76 3.42
N ASN A 16 4.07 21.15 3.90
CA ASN A 16 5.46 21.46 3.54
C ASN A 16 6.12 20.40 2.64
N ILE A 17 5.33 19.70 1.82
CA ILE A 17 5.82 18.53 1.04
C ILE A 17 7.05 18.84 0.17
N ILE A 18 7.18 20.06 -0.34
CA ILE A 18 8.33 20.49 -1.17
C ILE A 18 9.67 20.36 -0.44
N LYS A 19 9.70 20.39 0.90
CA LYS A 19 10.92 20.14 1.68
C LYS A 19 11.49 18.72 1.50
N ALA A 20 10.72 17.81 0.90
CA ALA A 20 11.19 16.48 0.52
C ALA A 20 12.05 16.47 -0.75
N ALA A 21 12.10 17.57 -1.52
CA ALA A 21 12.94 17.67 -2.70
C ALA A 21 14.43 17.52 -2.35
N ASP A 22 15.18 16.88 -3.25
CA ASP A 22 16.63 16.72 -3.07
C ASP A 22 17.30 18.10 -3.06
N ARG A 23 18.10 18.36 -2.02
CA ARG A 23 18.85 19.61 -1.85
C ARG A 23 19.83 19.87 -3.00
N ARG A 24 20.31 18.81 -3.67
CA ARG A 24 21.22 18.91 -4.82
C ARG A 24 20.57 19.54 -6.04
N LEU A 25 19.23 19.57 -6.11
CA LEU A 25 18.51 20.29 -7.15
C LEU A 25 18.57 21.81 -6.95
N ASN A 26 18.99 22.29 -5.77
CA ASN A 26 19.17 23.72 -5.48
C ASN A 26 17.95 24.62 -5.81
N GLY A 27 16.73 24.06 -5.70
CA GLY A 27 15.50 24.76 -6.06
C GLY A 27 15.28 24.95 -7.56
N GLU A 28 16.07 24.30 -8.43
CA GLU A 28 15.92 24.33 -9.88
C GLU A 28 14.81 23.39 -10.37
N PHE A 29 13.60 23.61 -9.87
CA PHE A 29 12.39 22.93 -10.29
C PHE A 29 11.18 23.86 -10.15
N LYS A 30 10.11 23.58 -10.90
CA LYS A 30 8.83 24.24 -10.66
C LYS A 30 8.16 23.59 -9.45
N ASP A 31 7.76 24.41 -8.48
CA ASP A 31 7.10 23.93 -7.25
C ASP A 31 5.89 23.04 -7.54
N GLU A 32 5.09 23.40 -8.54
CA GLU A 32 3.90 22.62 -8.91
C GLU A 32 4.27 21.22 -9.43
N ASP A 33 5.30 21.11 -10.27
CA ASP A 33 5.76 19.84 -10.82
C ASP A 33 6.39 18.96 -9.74
N MET A 34 7.18 19.57 -8.83
CA MET A 34 7.78 18.85 -7.70
C MET A 34 6.69 18.36 -6.73
N LYS A 35 5.69 19.20 -6.42
CA LYS A 35 4.54 18.80 -5.60
C LYS A 35 3.79 17.64 -6.23
N LYS A 36 3.50 17.73 -7.53
CA LYS A 36 2.83 16.67 -8.31
C LYS A 36 3.61 15.36 -8.25
N LEU A 37 4.93 15.41 -8.50
CA LEU A 37 5.80 14.24 -8.44
C LEU A 37 5.80 13.58 -7.06
N LEU A 38 5.92 14.38 -5.99
CA LEU A 38 5.92 13.88 -4.61
C LEU A 38 4.58 13.24 -4.22
N LEU A 39 3.45 13.84 -4.63
CA LEU A 39 2.12 13.27 -4.40
C LEU A 39 1.91 11.96 -5.15
N VAL A 40 2.36 11.89 -6.41
CA VAL A 40 2.37 10.64 -7.17
C VAL A 40 3.21 9.58 -6.45
N GLY A 41 4.41 9.94 -5.99
CA GLY A 41 5.27 9.06 -5.19
C GLY A 41 4.59 8.51 -3.93
N LEU A 42 3.91 9.37 -3.17
CA LEU A 42 3.13 8.95 -2.00
C LEU A 42 1.99 8.00 -2.36
N SER A 43 1.28 8.24 -3.47
CA SER A 43 0.20 7.36 -3.94
C SER A 43 0.72 5.99 -4.37
N CYS A 44 1.87 5.93 -5.05
CA CYS A 44 2.51 4.67 -5.42
C CYS A 44 2.99 3.88 -4.19
N ALA A 45 3.37 4.59 -3.13
CA ALA A 45 3.80 4.02 -1.86
C ALA A 45 2.62 3.79 -0.88
N ASN A 46 1.37 3.83 -1.36
CA ASN A 46 0.22 3.55 -0.50
C ASN A 46 0.36 2.14 0.12
N PRO A 47 0.20 2.02 1.45
CA PRO A 47 0.25 0.72 2.09
C PRO A 47 -0.74 -0.28 1.46
N ASP A 48 -1.96 0.16 1.12
CA ASP A 48 -2.94 -0.68 0.42
C ASP A 48 -2.57 -0.80 -1.07
N ALA A 49 -2.37 -2.03 -1.53
CA ALA A 49 -2.00 -2.30 -2.92
C ALA A 49 -3.11 -1.94 -3.91
N ASN A 50 -4.38 -2.01 -3.50
CA ASN A 50 -5.52 -1.69 -4.37
C ASN A 50 -5.64 -0.18 -4.63
N GLU A 51 -5.13 0.64 -3.71
CA GLU A 51 -5.13 2.09 -3.81
C GLU A 51 -3.94 2.64 -4.61
N ARG A 52 -2.98 1.77 -5.01
CA ARG A 52 -1.82 2.19 -5.80
C ARG A 52 -2.25 2.40 -7.26
N PRO A 53 -1.89 3.53 -7.89
CA PRO A 53 -2.16 3.72 -9.31
C PRO A 53 -1.34 2.74 -10.15
N ASN A 54 -1.92 2.26 -11.25
CA ASN A 54 -1.16 1.52 -12.25
C ASN A 54 -0.17 2.45 -12.98
N MET A 55 0.89 1.87 -13.57
CA MET A 55 1.95 2.64 -14.22
C MET A 55 1.48 3.50 -15.40
N ARG A 56 0.44 3.08 -16.14
CA ARG A 56 -0.14 3.89 -17.22
C ARG A 56 -0.72 5.18 -16.65
N ARG A 57 -1.49 5.10 -15.55
CA ARG A 57 -2.06 6.27 -14.89
C ARG A 57 -0.97 7.19 -14.32
N VAL A 58 0.08 6.62 -13.72
CA VAL A 58 1.24 7.39 -13.22
C VAL A 58 1.84 8.24 -14.34
N LEU A 59 2.11 7.65 -15.51
CA LEU A 59 2.67 8.38 -16.65
C LEU A 59 1.74 9.49 -17.16
N GLN A 60 0.44 9.20 -17.29
CA GLN A 60 -0.54 10.20 -17.71
C GLN A 60 -0.54 11.41 -16.76
N ILE A 61 -0.48 11.19 -15.45
CA ILE A 61 -0.46 12.28 -14.45
C ILE A 61 0.83 13.09 -14.58
N LEU A 62 1.98 12.42 -14.71
CA LEU A 62 3.26 13.09 -14.84
C LEU A 62 3.33 13.94 -16.13
N ASN A 63 2.77 13.43 -17.23
CA ASN A 63 2.66 14.15 -18.51
C ASN A 63 1.59 15.26 -18.51
N GLY A 64 0.74 15.35 -17.49
CA GLY A 64 -0.36 16.32 -17.45
C GLY A 64 -1.57 15.93 -18.30
N GLU A 65 -1.67 14.66 -18.69
CA GLU A 65 -2.78 14.08 -19.46
C GLU A 65 -3.95 13.63 -18.57
N ALA A 66 -3.80 13.75 -17.25
CA ALA A 66 -4.68 13.17 -16.25
C ALA A 66 -4.70 13.99 -14.96
N ASP A 67 -5.85 13.98 -14.27
CA ASP A 67 -6.00 14.65 -12.99
C ASP A 67 -5.05 14.11 -11.90
N PRO A 68 -4.54 14.97 -10.99
CA PRO A 68 -3.69 14.57 -9.88
C PRO A 68 -4.33 13.55 -8.96
N VAL A 69 -3.51 12.70 -8.33
CA VAL A 69 -4.00 11.74 -7.32
C VAL A 69 -4.43 12.48 -6.05
N LEU A 70 -5.61 12.14 -5.52
CA LEU A 70 -6.04 12.57 -4.21
C LEU A 70 -5.32 11.73 -3.15
N VAL A 71 -4.35 12.33 -2.47
CA VAL A 71 -3.59 11.67 -1.40
C VAL A 71 -4.08 12.17 -0.04
N PRO A 72 -4.48 11.27 0.89
CA PRO A 72 -4.86 11.63 2.25
C PRO A 72 -3.73 12.36 2.99
N LYS A 73 -4.08 13.39 3.77
CA LYS A 73 -3.10 14.20 4.52
C LYS A 73 -2.37 13.41 5.62
N SER A 74 -2.94 12.31 6.09
CA SER A 74 -2.34 11.37 7.03
C SER A 74 -2.10 10.03 6.34
N LYS A 75 -1.01 9.33 6.73
CA LYS A 75 -0.69 8.02 6.15
C LYS A 75 -1.78 7.01 6.51
N PRO A 76 -2.38 6.32 5.52
CA PRO A 76 -3.32 5.23 5.79
C PRO A 76 -2.64 4.12 6.61
N THR A 77 -3.38 3.53 7.54
CA THR A 77 -2.93 2.31 8.22
C THR A 77 -3.55 1.12 7.51
N LEU A 78 -2.75 0.08 7.26
CA LEU A 78 -3.29 -1.18 6.74
C LEU A 78 -4.11 -1.87 7.82
N THR A 79 -5.41 -1.99 7.59
CA THR A 79 -6.30 -2.79 8.42
C THR A 79 -6.58 -4.10 7.71
N PHE A 80 -6.13 -5.22 8.27
CA PHE A 80 -6.53 -6.55 7.82
C PHE A 80 -7.79 -6.96 8.57
N SER A 81 -8.90 -7.07 7.84
CA SER A 81 -10.13 -7.65 8.38
C SER A 81 -9.94 -9.16 8.43
N ASN A 82 -9.81 -9.73 9.64
CA ASN A 82 -9.88 -11.18 9.84
C ASN A 82 -11.34 -11.65 9.73
N SER A 83 -11.96 -11.52 8.55
CA SER A 83 -13.18 -12.27 8.26
C SER A 83 -12.76 -13.69 7.92
N LEU A 84 -12.52 -14.52 8.94
CA LEU A 84 -12.49 -15.96 8.73
C LEU A 84 -13.90 -16.36 8.26
N PRO A 85 -14.04 -17.11 7.14
CA PRO A 85 -15.34 -17.60 6.68
C PRO A 85 -15.89 -18.74 7.57
N VAL A 86 -15.20 -19.08 8.66
CA VAL A 86 -15.50 -20.23 9.51
C VAL A 86 -15.92 -19.72 10.89
N SER A 87 -17.12 -20.12 11.31
CA SER A 87 -17.62 -19.83 12.66
C SER A 87 -16.76 -20.54 13.70
N LEU A 88 -16.50 -19.90 14.83
CA LEU A 88 -15.81 -20.53 15.99
C LEU A 88 -16.52 -21.80 16.46
N ASP A 89 -17.81 -21.94 16.15
CA ASP A 89 -18.63 -23.11 16.49
C ASP A 89 -18.29 -24.36 15.65
N GLU A 90 -17.58 -24.22 14.52
CA GLU A 90 -17.15 -25.38 13.70
C GLU A 90 -15.81 -25.99 14.17
N ILE A 91 -15.13 -25.38 15.15
CA ILE A 91 -13.83 -25.86 15.68
C ILE A 91 -14.00 -26.82 16.87
N VAL A 92 -15.24 -27.21 17.20
CA VAL A 92 -15.49 -28.21 18.25
C VAL A 92 -15.19 -29.61 17.70
N SER A 93 -13.98 -30.09 17.97
CA SER A 93 -13.56 -31.47 17.73
C SER A 93 -14.20 -32.37 18.80
N ASP A 94 -15.26 -33.11 18.44
CA ASP A 94 -15.79 -34.17 19.31
C ASP A 94 -14.73 -35.27 19.43
N GLY A 95 -14.23 -35.46 20.64
CA GLY A 95 -13.29 -36.51 20.96
C GLY A 95 -14.01 -37.83 21.12
N GLU A 96 -14.00 -38.65 20.06
CA GLU A 96 -14.26 -40.08 20.18
C GLU A 96 -12.99 -40.88 19.83
N ASP A 97 -12.58 -41.71 20.79
CA ASP A 97 -11.42 -42.58 20.74
C ASP A 97 -11.48 -43.56 19.55
N GLY A 98 -10.45 -43.59 18.68
CA GLY A 98 -10.31 -44.73 17.77
C GLY A 98 -9.42 -44.59 16.53
N LYS A 99 -8.15 -44.99 16.69
CA LYS A 99 -7.25 -45.61 15.67
C LYS A 99 -6.61 -44.68 14.62
N LEU A 100 -5.29 -44.58 14.78
CA LEU A 100 -4.30 -43.94 13.91
C LEU A 100 -4.31 -44.51 12.48
N SER A 101 -4.61 -43.67 11.48
CA SER A 101 -4.17 -43.88 10.09
C SER A 101 -3.75 -42.54 9.49
N ALA A 102 -2.50 -42.48 9.00
CA ALA A 102 -1.86 -41.27 8.51
C ALA A 102 -2.64 -40.62 7.35
N PRO A 103 -2.73 -39.27 7.30
CA PRO A 103 -3.29 -38.59 6.15
C PRO A 103 -2.30 -38.63 4.98
N SER A 104 -2.77 -39.12 3.84
CA SER A 104 -2.11 -38.95 2.55
C SER A 104 -2.01 -37.48 2.18
N SER A 105 -0.80 -37.07 1.81
CA SER A 105 -0.40 -35.74 1.28
C SER A 105 -1.46 -35.07 0.41
N PRO A 106 -1.72 -33.75 0.59
CA PRO A 106 -2.52 -33.01 -0.38
C PRO A 106 -1.84 -31.69 -0.77
N PHE A 107 -1.04 -31.64 -1.84
CA PHE A 107 -0.85 -30.38 -2.58
C PHE A 107 -0.41 -30.67 -4.02
N GLU A 108 -1.37 -30.70 -4.96
CA GLU A 108 -1.08 -30.34 -6.34
C GLU A 108 -1.45 -28.86 -6.54
N ILE A 109 -0.44 -28.05 -6.88
CA ILE A 109 -0.60 -26.67 -7.30
C ILE A 109 -0.79 -26.68 -8.82
N ARG A 110 -1.97 -26.29 -9.29
CA ARG A 110 -2.23 -26.11 -10.71
C ARG A 110 -1.90 -24.67 -11.12
N ILE A 111 -0.81 -24.52 -11.85
CA ILE A 111 -0.42 -23.27 -12.52
C ILE A 111 -1.17 -23.20 -13.87
N ASN A 112 -1.78 -22.05 -14.15
CA ASN A 112 -2.29 -21.71 -15.48
C ASN A 112 -1.20 -21.02 -16.29
#